data_AF-E5FYM1-F1
#
_entry.id   AF-E5FYM1-F1
#
_cell.length_a   1.000
_cell.length_b   1.000
_cell.length_c   1.000
_cell.angle_alpha   90.00
_cell.angle_beta   90.00
_cell.angle_gamma   90.00
#
_symmetry.space_group_name_H-M   'P 1'
#
loop_
_entity.id
_entity.type
_entity.pdbx_description
1 polymer ?
#
loop_
_entity_poly.entity_id
_entity_poly.type
_entity_poly.pdbx_seq_one_letter_code
_entity_poly.pdbx_strand_id
1 'polypeptide(L)' 'VYFSYPARRRQLVLQGMNLSVRHGQTVALVGASGCGKSTVIQLVERYYDALCG' A
#
# COMPACT_ATOMS: atom_id res chain seq x y z
N VAL A 1 3.16 3.76 6.73
CA VAL A 1 1.73 3.46 6.52
C VAL A 1 1.29 2.07 6.97
N TYR A 2 0.17 2.04 7.71
CA TYR A 2 -0.62 0.85 8.05
C TYR A 2 -1.99 0.93 7.35
N PHE A 3 -2.48 -0.19 6.82
CA PHE A 3 -3.76 -0.20 6.08
C PHE A 3 -4.49 -1.55 6.14
N SER A 4 -5.82 -1.47 6.25
CA SER A 4 -6.77 -2.58 6.06
C SER A 4 -7.92 -2.11 5.19
N TYR A 5 -8.42 -2.97 4.30
CA TYR A 5 -9.62 -2.64 3.53
C TYR A 5 -10.84 -2.48 4.47
N PRO A 6 -11.76 -1.53 4.18
CA PRO A 6 -12.98 -1.34 4.98
C PRO A 6 -13.84 -2.61 5.11
N ALA A 7 -13.88 -3.43 4.06
CA ALA A 7 -14.58 -4.72 4.05
C ALA A 7 -13.93 -5.79 4.95
N ARG A 8 -12.64 -5.64 5.30
CA ARG A 8 -11.86 -6.62 6.09
C ARG A 8 -10.96 -5.92 7.12
N ARG A 9 -11.56 -5.15 8.02
CA ARG A 9 -10.81 -4.31 8.99
C ARG A 9 -9.85 -5.08 9.91
N ARG A 10 -10.13 -6.37 10.18
CA ARG A 10 -9.30 -7.22 11.06
C ARG A 10 -8.02 -7.72 10.39
N GLN A 11 -7.89 -7.60 9.06
CA GLN A 11 -6.72 -8.07 8.32
C GLN A 11 -5.93 -6.88 7.79
N LEU A 12 -4.78 -6.62 8.42
CA LEU A 12 -3.82 -5.63 7.93
C LEU A 12 -3.18 -6.13 6.63
N VAL A 13 -3.36 -5.35 5.56
CA VAL A 13 -2.77 -5.61 4.25
C VAL A 13 -1.37 -5.00 4.16
N LEU A 14 -1.20 -3.78 4.70
CA LEU A 14 0.11 -3.12 4.81
C LEU A 14 0.41 -2.88 6.30
N GLN A 15 1.60 -3.30 6.73
CA GLN A 15 2.04 -3.24 8.12
C GLN A 15 3.36 -2.48 8.19
N GLY A 16 3.29 -1.16 8.40
CA GLY A 16 4.49 -0.31 8.48
C GLY A 16 5.23 -0.15 7.15
N MET A 17 4.52 -0.19 6.02
CA MET A 17 5.13 0.01 4.70
C MET A 17 5.68 1.44 4.59
N ASN A 18 6.89 1.57 4.04
CA ASN A 18 7.54 2.85 3.74
C ASN A 18 8.17 2.76 2.35
N LEU A 19 7.84 3.71 1.48
CA LEU A 19 8.34 3.78 0.11
C LEU A 19 8.68 5.24 -0.21
N SER A 20 9.89 5.47 -0.73
CA SER A 20 10.33 6.76 -1.23
C SER A 20 10.70 6.63 -2.69
N VAL A 21 10.09 7.44 -3.55
CA VAL A 21 10.34 7.46 -5.00
C VAL A 21 10.78 8.86 -5.39
N ARG A 22 11.92 8.97 -6.08
CA ARG A 22 12.43 10.27 -6.56
C ARG A 22 11.78 10.64 -7.89
N HIS A 23 11.77 11.94 -8.21
CA HIS A 23 11.31 12.40 -9.51
C HIS A 23 12.13 11.74 -10.64
N GLY A 24 11.44 11.25 -11.67
CA GLY A 24 12.05 10.53 -12.80
C GLY A 24 12.53 9.10 -12.49
N GLN A 25 12.35 8.61 -11.25
CA GLN A 25 12.72 7.25 -10.88
C GLN A 25 11.60 6.26 -11.18
N THR A 26 11.93 5.18 -11.88
CA THR A 26 11.04 4.02 -12.03
C THR A 26 11.32 3.02 -10.92
N VAL A 27 10.27 2.59 -10.20
CA VAL A 27 10.36 1.58 -9.14
C VAL A 27 9.44 0.41 -9.47
N ALA A 28 9.98 -0.81 -9.37
CA ALA A 28 9.21 -2.04 -9.53
C ALA A 28 8.77 -2.57 -8.16
N LEU A 29 7.46 -2.79 -7.99
CA LEU A 29 6.89 -3.38 -6.78
C LEU A 29 6.64 -4.88 -7.01
N VAL A 30 7.44 -5.75 -6.39
CA VAL A 30 7.41 -7.22 -6.59
C VAL A 30 7.04 -7.96 -5.31
N GLY A 31 6.42 -9.14 -5.46
CA GLY A 31 6.00 -9.98 -4.33
C GLY A 31 4.91 -10.98 -4.70
N ALA A 32 4.62 -11.92 -3.80
CA ALA A 32 3.64 -12.99 -4.01
C ALA A 32 2.21 -12.46 -4.27
N SER A 33 1.36 -13.29 -4.87
CA SER A 33 -0.05 -12.93 -5.06
C SER A 33 -0.72 -12.60 -3.72
N GLY A 34 -1.54 -11.55 -3.67
CA GLY A 34 -2.23 -11.12 -2.44
C GLY A 34 -1.41 -10.35 -1.41
N CYS A 35 -0.11 -10.10 -1.62
CA CYS A 35 0.75 -9.42 -0.64
C CYS A 35 0.56 -7.88 -0.55
N GLY A 36 -0.46 -7.31 -1.18
CA GLY A 36 -0.77 -5.86 -1.09
C GLY A 36 -0.15 -4.97 -2.17
N LYS A 37 0.40 -5.52 -3.27
CA LYS A 37 1.00 -4.71 -4.36
C LYS A 37 0.04 -3.68 -4.97
N SER A 38 -1.12 -4.15 -5.44
CA SER A 38 -2.15 -3.29 -6.01
C SER A 38 -2.72 -2.32 -4.96
N THR A 39 -2.70 -2.70 -3.69
CA THR A 39 -3.12 -1.83 -2.58
C THR A 39 -2.20 -0.63 -2.44
N VAL A 40 -0.88 -0.78 -2.61
CA VAL A 40 0.07 0.35 -2.61
C VAL A 40 -0.28 1.35 -3.72
N ILE A 41 -0.59 0.86 -4.93
CA ILE A 41 -0.98 1.72 -6.06
C ILE A 41 -2.27 2.49 -5.73
N GLN A 42 -3.28 1.80 -5.20
CA GLN A 42 -4.56 2.42 -4.80
C GLN A 42 -4.41 3.51 -3.73
N LEU A 43 -3.45 3.37 -2.80
CA LEU A 43 -3.16 4.40 -1.80
C LEU A 43 -2.44 5.60 -2.41
N VAL A 44 -1.53 5.39 -3.36
CA VAL A 44 -0.87 6.47 -4.11
C VAL A 44 -1.88 7.24 -4.96
N GLU A 45 -2.84 6.54 -5.57
CA GLU A 45 -3.96 7.12 -6.33
C GLU A 45 -5.04 7.75 -5.42
N ARG A 46 -4.90 7.65 -4.08
CA ARG A 46 -5.86 8.12 -3.07
C ARG A 46 -7.28 7.54 -3.21
N TYR A 47 -7.41 6.29 -3.64
CA TYR A 47 -8.70 5.58 -3.60
C TYR A 47 -9.12 5.20 -2.17
N TYR A 48 -8.14 5.10 -1.27
CA TYR A 48 -8.35 4.92 0.16
C TYR A 48 -7.34 5.76 0.94
N ASP A 49 -7.72 6.15 2.15
CA ASP A 49 -6.80 6.71 3.13
C ASP A 49 -6.16 5.61 3.98
N ALA A 50 -4.89 5.81 4.34
CA ALA A 50 -4.20 4.94 5.28
C ALA A 50 -4.82 5.05 6.69
N LEU A 51 -4.72 3.98 7.48
CA LEU A 51 -5.19 4.00 8.87
C LEU A 51 -4.28 4.89 9.72
N CYS A 52 -2.96 4.79 9.54
CA CYS A 52 -1.98 5.64 10.18
C CYS A 52 -0.60 5.59 9.50
N GLY A 53 0.21 6.61 9.82
CA GLY A 53 1.62 6.78 9.46
C GLY A 53 1.87 7.11 8.01
#